data_AF-D4S1D0-F1
#
_entry.id   AF-D4S1D0-F1
#
_cell.length_a   1.000
_cell.length_b   1.000
_cell.length_c   1.000
_cell.angle_alpha   90.00
_cell.angle_beta   90.00
_cell.angle_gamma   90.00
#
_symmetry.space_group_name_H-M   'P 1'
#
loop_
_entity.id
_entity.type
_entity.pdbx_description
1 polymer ?
#
loop_
_entity_poly.entity_id
_entity_poly.type
_entity_poly.pdbx_seq_one_letter_code
_entity_poly.pdbx_strand_id
1 'polypeptide(L)'
;MANFNYRIITKEGKEKSGSLDAEDQITAVAQLKSEGNTVISVKAGSKLNTEIKFGSGKKVKVRDLSAFCRQFNSLLKAGVGVITALDMLGDQTENRTLKQSIYNVRDGVQKGDTLANSMKKEDCFPSLLVSMMEAGEQSGNIEIALERMAEHFEKDGRAKAALKKAMMYPIILGIVAIAVLVIMVVAVIPSFSSMFADMDAKLPGITRGLLSLSDFIRGYWYIIIAVIAAVVIGLKYFSKTETGIYFFARLKVRMPAFGNLTKKTAAARFARTFSTMLSSGMSMVEALNITAGTMDNQLFKDVVSDCAVQVQRGVPLTMPLKKSELFPPLIIHMTGIGEESGNLEEMLNNCANYFDEEVEAATQQVMALMEPMIIIVLAGIVCLILAAIYGPMITMYNTLGKM
;
A
#
# COMPACT_ATOMS: atom_id res chain seq x y z
N MET A 1 26.12 25.53 -28.71
CA MET A 1 26.24 24.05 -28.77
C MET A 1 24.86 23.45 -28.63
N ALA A 2 24.48 22.63 -29.60
CA ALA A 2 23.23 21.87 -29.58
C ALA A 2 23.52 20.46 -29.07
N ASN A 3 22.61 19.91 -28.28
CA ASN A 3 22.73 18.55 -27.76
C ASN A 3 22.17 17.58 -28.82
N PHE A 4 22.89 16.51 -29.15
CA PHE A 4 22.48 15.48 -30.10
C PHE A 4 22.44 14.12 -29.42
N ASN A 5 21.31 13.42 -29.55
CA ASN A 5 21.20 12.03 -29.13
C ASN A 5 21.71 11.13 -30.24
N TYR A 6 22.58 10.19 -29.89
CA TYR A 6 23.18 9.26 -30.83
C TYR A 6 22.97 7.81 -30.42
N ARG A 7 23.04 6.93 -31.42
CA ARG A 7 23.11 5.48 -31.28
C ARG A 7 24.26 4.97 -32.13
N ILE A 8 25.16 4.25 -31.50
CA ILE A 8 26.39 3.73 -32.11
C ILE A 8 26.58 2.26 -31.76
N ILE A 9 27.34 1.55 -32.59
CA ILE A 9 27.93 0.26 -32.26
C ILE A 9 29.38 0.52 -31.87
N THR A 10 29.76 0.13 -30.66
CA THR A 10 31.15 0.25 -30.19
C THR A 10 32.07 -0.72 -30.91
N LYS A 11 33.38 -0.54 -30.79
CA LYS A 11 34.39 -1.48 -31.32
C LYS A 11 34.20 -2.92 -30.83
N GLU A 12 33.52 -3.10 -29.71
CA GLU A 12 33.20 -4.38 -29.08
C GLU A 12 31.89 -5.01 -29.60
N GLY A 13 31.24 -4.40 -30.60
CA GLY A 13 29.98 -4.88 -31.18
C GLY A 13 28.74 -4.63 -30.32
N LYS A 14 28.86 -3.87 -29.23
CA LYS A 14 27.73 -3.54 -28.34
C LYS A 14 27.04 -2.26 -28.78
N GLU A 15 25.72 -2.27 -28.78
CA GLU A 15 24.92 -1.09 -29.04
C GLU A 15 24.95 -0.15 -27.84
N LYS A 16 25.31 1.12 -28.07
CA LYS A 16 25.38 2.17 -27.05
C LYS A 16 24.62 3.40 -27.52
N SER A 17 23.74 3.91 -26.68
CA SER A 17 23.04 5.18 -26.90
C SER A 17 23.52 6.22 -25.89
N GLY A 18 23.54 7.49 -26.29
CA GLY A 18 24.01 8.59 -25.43
C GLY A 18 23.69 9.96 -26.03
N SER A 19 24.14 11.01 -25.36
CA SER A 19 24.04 12.39 -25.84
C SER A 19 25.43 13.01 -25.99
N LEU A 20 25.59 13.84 -27.02
CA LEU A 20 26.82 14.55 -27.36
C LEU A 20 26.48 16.01 -27.67
N ASP A 21 27.24 16.94 -27.09
CA ASP A 21 27.13 18.35 -27.44
C ASP A 21 28.03 18.65 -28.64
N ALA A 22 27.44 19.18 -29.72
CA ALA A 22 28.15 19.55 -30.94
C ALA A 22 27.57 20.84 -31.55
N GLU A 23 28.29 21.44 -32.50
CA GLU A 23 27.82 22.62 -33.21
C GLU A 23 26.71 22.28 -34.21
N ASP A 24 26.85 21.16 -34.92
CA ASP A 24 25.86 20.63 -35.85
C ASP A 24 25.88 19.08 -35.89
N GLN A 25 24.89 18.49 -36.57
CA GLN A 25 24.75 17.04 -36.68
C GLN A 25 25.94 16.39 -37.41
N ILE A 26 26.57 17.12 -38.34
CA ILE A 26 27.71 16.64 -39.12
C ILE A 26 28.94 16.47 -38.22
N THR A 27 29.19 17.45 -37.35
CA THR A 27 30.27 17.45 -36.36
C THR A 27 30.06 16.37 -35.31
N ALA A 28 28.83 16.15 -34.85
CA ALA A 28 28.48 15.07 -33.93
C ALA A 28 28.78 13.68 -34.54
N VAL A 29 28.42 13.44 -35.80
CA VAL A 29 28.72 12.18 -36.50
C VAL A 29 30.22 11.99 -36.69
N ALA A 30 30.95 13.05 -37.05
CA ALA A 30 32.39 13.00 -37.25
C ALA A 30 33.14 12.65 -35.96
N GLN A 31 32.74 13.24 -34.83
CA GLN A 31 33.33 12.95 -33.53
C GLN A 31 33.09 11.49 -33.10
N LEU A 32 31.87 10.98 -33.23
CA LEU A 32 31.53 9.59 -32.89
C LEU A 32 32.26 8.57 -33.77
N LYS A 33 32.50 8.89 -35.05
CA LYS A 33 33.30 8.07 -35.96
C LYS A 33 34.80 8.13 -35.62
N SER A 34 35.32 9.28 -35.17
CA SER A 34 36.73 9.45 -34.80
C SER A 34 37.12 8.61 -33.58
N GLU A 35 36.17 8.34 -32.69
CA GLU A 35 36.32 7.40 -31.57
C GLU A 35 36.31 5.92 -32.02
N GLY A 36 36.07 5.69 -33.31
CA GLY A 36 36.03 4.39 -33.97
C GLY A 36 34.75 3.60 -33.70
N ASN A 37 33.63 4.30 -33.49
CA ASN A 37 32.32 3.69 -33.38
C ASN A 37 31.57 3.78 -34.72
N THR A 38 30.72 2.78 -35.01
CA THR A 38 29.83 2.81 -36.18
C THR A 38 28.54 3.52 -35.83
N VAL A 39 28.26 4.65 -36.49
CA VAL A 39 27.09 5.49 -36.19
C VAL A 39 25.84 4.95 -36.87
N ILE A 40 24.84 4.56 -36.08
CA ILE A 40 23.53 4.07 -36.56
C ILE A 40 22.57 5.25 -36.77
N SER A 41 22.52 6.20 -35.83
CA SER A 41 21.67 7.38 -35.95
C SER A 41 22.14 8.51 -35.03
N VAL A 42 22.00 9.76 -35.50
CA VAL A 42 22.19 10.98 -34.69
C VAL A 42 20.99 11.88 -34.93
N LYS A 43 20.31 12.32 -33.87
CA LYS A 43 19.13 13.20 -33.93
C LYS A 43 19.31 14.38 -32.98
N ALA A 44 18.83 15.56 -33.37
CA ALA A 44 18.82 16.73 -32.49
C ALA A 44 18.06 16.41 -31.19
N GLY A 45 18.75 16.55 -30.06
CA GLY A 45 18.23 16.26 -28.74
C GLY A 45 17.28 17.35 -28.29
N SER A 46 16.01 17.02 -28.11
CA SER A 46 15.14 17.81 -27.25
C SER A 46 15.68 17.70 -25.81
N LYS A 47 15.79 18.81 -25.08
CA LYS A 47 16.26 18.91 -23.67
C LYS A 47 15.40 18.13 -22.65
N LEU A 48 14.59 17.19 -23.11
CA LEU A 48 13.62 16.42 -22.34
C LEU A 48 13.75 14.91 -22.60
N ASN A 49 14.97 14.41 -22.75
CA ASN A 49 15.26 12.97 -22.70
C ASN A 49 16.61 12.74 -22.02
N THR A 50 16.74 13.23 -20.79
CA THR A 50 17.47 12.46 -19.78
C THR A 50 16.86 11.06 -19.81
N GLU A 51 17.65 10.01 -19.88
CA GLU A 51 17.19 8.65 -19.60
C GLU A 51 16.57 8.62 -18.20
N ILE A 52 15.29 8.98 -18.12
CA ILE A 52 14.45 8.57 -17.04
C ILE A 52 14.36 7.07 -17.28
N LYS A 53 15.17 6.31 -16.55
CA LYS A 53 14.81 4.94 -16.19
C LYS A 53 13.45 5.05 -15.51
N PHE A 54 12.38 5.10 -16.30
CA PHE A 54 11.04 4.81 -15.87
C PHE A 54 11.05 3.32 -15.55
N GLY A 55 11.66 2.99 -14.41
CA GLY A 55 11.35 1.81 -13.64
C GLY A 55 9.92 1.96 -13.16
N SER A 56 8.95 1.95 -14.08
CA SER A 56 7.59 1.55 -13.80
C SER A 56 7.56 0.02 -13.66
N GLY A 57 8.47 -0.50 -12.83
CA GLY A 57 8.31 -1.82 -12.26
C GLY A 57 7.04 -1.77 -11.43
N LYS A 58 6.07 -2.63 -11.75
CA LYS A 58 4.88 -2.75 -10.91
C LYS A 58 5.35 -3.11 -9.50
N LYS A 59 4.84 -2.38 -8.49
CA LYS A 59 5.08 -2.72 -7.08
C LYS A 59 4.74 -4.19 -6.86
N VAL A 60 5.69 -4.96 -6.33
CA VAL A 60 5.50 -6.39 -6.05
C VAL A 60 4.43 -6.54 -4.98
N LYS A 61 3.43 -7.38 -5.25
CA LYS A 61 2.32 -7.63 -4.31
C LYS A 61 2.69 -8.79 -3.39
N VAL A 62 2.13 -8.82 -2.19
CA VAL A 62 2.29 -9.94 -1.24
C VAL A 62 1.90 -11.29 -1.85
N ARG A 63 0.87 -11.31 -2.72
CA ARG A 63 0.47 -12.52 -3.46
C ARG A 63 1.55 -13.02 -4.40
N ASP A 64 2.29 -12.12 -5.05
CA ASP A 64 3.37 -12.49 -5.97
C ASP A 64 4.53 -13.14 -5.17
N LEU A 65 4.85 -12.59 -3.99
CA LEU A 65 5.85 -13.17 -3.08
C LEU A 65 5.42 -14.54 -2.52
N SER A 66 4.14 -14.71 -2.17
CA SER A 66 3.60 -16.01 -1.73
C SER A 66 3.71 -17.07 -2.83
N ALA A 67 3.34 -16.71 -4.07
CA ALA A 67 3.47 -17.60 -5.23
C ALA A 67 4.93 -17.98 -5.50
N PHE A 68 5.83 -16.98 -5.50
CA PHE A 68 7.28 -17.20 -5.61
C PHE A 68 7.79 -18.21 -4.58
N CYS A 69 7.48 -18.01 -3.29
CA CYS A 69 7.95 -18.91 -2.24
C CYS A 69 7.40 -20.34 -2.41
N ARG A 70 6.12 -20.49 -2.78
CA ARG A 70 5.52 -21.82 -3.01
C ARG A 70 6.15 -22.54 -4.18
N GLN A 71 6.24 -21.88 -5.33
CA GLN A 71 6.79 -22.48 -6.54
C GLN A 71 8.26 -22.83 -6.35
N PHE A 72 9.02 -21.96 -5.67
CA PHE A 72 10.41 -22.23 -5.36
C PHE A 72 10.55 -23.46 -4.44
N ASN A 73 9.76 -23.52 -3.36
CA ASN A 73 9.74 -24.68 -2.47
C ASN A 73 9.39 -25.97 -3.22
N SER A 74 8.36 -25.93 -4.08
CA SER A 74 7.96 -27.09 -4.88
C SER A 74 9.06 -27.57 -5.84
N LEU A 75 9.80 -26.66 -6.47
CA LEU A 75 10.92 -27.00 -7.34
C LEU A 75 12.08 -27.62 -6.54
N LEU A 76 12.44 -27.04 -5.40
CA LEU A 76 13.50 -27.58 -4.54
C LEU A 76 13.12 -28.96 -3.99
N LYS A 77 11.88 -29.15 -3.50
CA LYS A 77 11.37 -30.46 -3.07
C LYS A 77 11.35 -31.51 -4.19
N ALA A 78 11.26 -31.08 -5.46
CA ALA A 78 11.38 -31.95 -6.62
C ALA A 78 12.84 -32.26 -7.01
N GLY A 79 13.82 -31.78 -6.24
CA GLY A 79 15.26 -31.99 -6.47
C GLY A 79 15.86 -31.06 -7.53
N VAL A 80 15.15 -30.00 -7.94
CA VAL A 80 15.68 -29.01 -8.88
C VAL A 80 16.70 -28.13 -8.16
N GLY A 81 17.90 -27.99 -8.72
CA GLY A 81 18.93 -27.12 -8.14
C GLY A 81 18.52 -25.64 -8.12
N VAL A 82 19.02 -24.89 -7.13
CA VAL A 82 18.65 -23.48 -6.85
C VAL A 82 18.71 -22.58 -8.09
N ILE A 83 19.81 -22.63 -8.85
CA ILE A 83 20.01 -21.78 -10.05
C ILE A 83 18.94 -22.09 -11.11
N THR A 84 18.71 -23.38 -11.39
CA THR A 84 17.70 -23.83 -12.35
C THR A 84 16.29 -23.48 -11.89
N ALA A 85 16.00 -23.61 -10.59
CA ALA A 85 14.71 -23.23 -10.03
C ALA A 85 14.45 -21.72 -10.17
N LEU A 86 15.45 -20.87 -9.86
CA LEU A 86 15.35 -19.42 -10.05
C LEU A 86 15.14 -19.04 -11.53
N ASP A 87 15.77 -19.75 -12.45
CA ASP A 87 15.58 -19.53 -13.90
C ASP A 87 14.13 -19.81 -14.33
N MET A 88 13.60 -20.98 -13.94
CA MET A 88 12.20 -21.38 -14.20
C MET A 88 11.20 -20.39 -13.57
N LEU A 89 11.49 -19.90 -12.35
CA LEU A 89 10.66 -18.90 -11.68
C LEU A 89 10.69 -17.56 -12.40
N GLY A 90 11.85 -17.12 -12.89
CA GLY A 90 11.99 -15.92 -13.70
C GLY A 90 11.14 -15.99 -14.97
N ASP A 91 11.10 -17.16 -15.63
CA ASP A 91 10.29 -17.37 -16.83
C ASP A 91 8.79 -17.30 -16.56
N GLN A 92 8.33 -17.88 -15.45
CA GLN A 92 6.91 -17.92 -15.07
C GLN A 92 6.40 -16.63 -14.40
N THR A 93 7.30 -15.75 -13.94
CA THR A 93 6.90 -14.54 -13.21
C THR A 93 6.37 -13.45 -14.15
N GLU A 94 5.09 -13.09 -13.99
CA GLU A 94 4.47 -12.01 -14.77
C GLU A 94 4.92 -10.60 -14.34
N ASN A 95 5.22 -10.41 -13.05
CA ASN A 95 5.60 -9.11 -12.52
C ASN A 95 7.04 -8.79 -12.93
N ARG A 96 7.20 -7.83 -13.85
CA ARG A 96 8.51 -7.43 -14.41
C ARG A 96 9.55 -7.08 -13.35
N THR A 97 9.17 -6.43 -12.25
CA THR A 97 10.09 -6.08 -11.15
C THR A 97 10.62 -7.34 -10.49
N LEU A 98 9.70 -8.22 -10.08
CA LEU A 98 10.06 -9.47 -9.40
C LEU A 98 10.83 -10.39 -10.33
N LYS A 99 10.44 -10.49 -11.60
CA LYS A 99 11.15 -11.25 -12.63
C LYS A 99 12.60 -10.81 -12.76
N GLN A 100 12.84 -9.50 -12.89
CA GLN A 100 14.20 -8.97 -12.98
C GLN A 100 15.01 -9.27 -11.71
N SER A 101 14.42 -9.06 -10.54
CA SER A 101 15.08 -9.35 -9.27
C SER A 101 15.40 -10.85 -9.10
N ILE A 102 14.54 -11.75 -9.56
CA ILE A 102 14.82 -13.20 -9.57
C ILE A 102 16.03 -13.52 -10.44
N TYR A 103 16.14 -12.96 -11.64
CA TYR A 103 17.33 -13.18 -12.48
C TYR A 103 18.59 -12.56 -11.89
N ASN A 104 18.50 -11.37 -11.28
CA ASN A 104 19.63 -10.77 -10.58
C ASN A 104 20.10 -11.66 -9.41
N VAL A 105 19.16 -12.26 -8.67
CA VAL A 105 19.46 -13.22 -7.61
C VAL A 105 20.12 -14.47 -8.17
N ARG A 106 19.57 -15.05 -9.24
CA ARG A 106 20.17 -16.19 -9.96
C ARG A 106 21.62 -15.90 -10.34
N ASP A 107 21.88 -14.74 -10.94
CA ASP A 107 23.21 -14.33 -11.39
C ASP A 107 24.16 -14.09 -10.22
N GLY A 108 23.66 -13.60 -9.08
CA GLY A 108 24.43 -13.47 -7.85
C GLY A 108 24.86 -14.83 -7.30
N VAL A 109 23.91 -15.76 -7.19
CA VAL A 109 24.16 -17.14 -6.73
C VAL A 109 25.13 -17.87 -7.67
N GLN A 110 24.98 -17.69 -8.99
CA GLN A 110 25.89 -18.27 -9.98
C GLN A 110 27.33 -17.72 -9.85
N LYS A 111 27.51 -16.50 -9.36
CA LYS A 111 28.81 -15.89 -9.06
C LYS A 111 29.38 -16.29 -7.70
N GLY A 112 28.63 -17.07 -6.90
CA GLY A 112 29.06 -17.57 -5.59
C GLY A 112 28.57 -16.77 -4.39
N ASP A 113 27.70 -15.77 -4.58
CA ASP A 113 27.00 -15.16 -3.44
C ASP A 113 25.99 -16.15 -2.85
N THR A 114 25.69 -16.02 -1.56
CA THR A 114 24.56 -16.76 -0.96
C THR A 114 23.23 -16.23 -1.51
N LEU A 115 22.19 -17.05 -1.47
CA LEU A 115 20.83 -16.71 -1.88
C LEU A 115 20.32 -15.50 -1.09
N ALA A 116 20.47 -15.50 0.23
CA ALA A 116 20.01 -14.41 1.09
C ALA A 116 20.73 -13.10 0.79
N ASN A 117 22.06 -13.14 0.59
CA ASN A 117 22.83 -11.94 0.24
C ASN A 117 22.46 -11.39 -1.14
N SER A 118 22.20 -12.27 -2.09
CA SER A 118 21.73 -11.88 -3.42
C SER A 118 20.33 -11.24 -3.35
N MET A 119 19.42 -11.82 -2.55
CA MET A 119 18.08 -11.27 -2.35
C MET A 119 18.10 -9.93 -1.60
N LYS A 120 19.03 -9.74 -0.65
CA LYS A 120 19.20 -8.49 0.10
C LYS A 120 19.54 -7.29 -0.77
N LYS A 121 20.16 -7.51 -1.94
CA LYS A 121 20.50 -6.46 -2.92
C LYS A 121 19.29 -5.96 -3.70
N GLU A 122 18.15 -6.64 -3.62
CA GLU A 122 16.95 -6.35 -4.39
C GLU A 122 15.84 -5.77 -3.50
N ASP A 123 15.37 -4.56 -3.81
CA ASP A 123 14.37 -3.83 -3.02
C ASP A 123 13.00 -4.53 -2.93
N CYS A 124 12.72 -5.51 -3.80
CA CYS A 124 11.43 -6.18 -3.82
C CYS A 124 11.26 -7.25 -2.75
N PHE A 125 12.35 -7.78 -2.19
CA PHE A 125 12.29 -8.82 -1.18
C PHE A 125 12.24 -8.19 0.21
N PRO A 126 11.17 -8.43 1.00
CA PRO A 126 11.10 -7.91 2.36
C PRO A 126 12.23 -8.47 3.23
N SER A 127 12.70 -7.68 4.19
CA SER A 127 13.73 -8.09 5.16
C SER A 127 13.37 -9.39 5.88
N LEU A 128 12.08 -9.60 6.14
CA LEU A 128 11.54 -10.83 6.71
C LEU A 128 11.89 -12.07 5.86
N LEU A 129 11.68 -12.00 4.55
CA LEU A 129 12.00 -13.10 3.63
C LEU A 129 13.50 -13.30 3.55
N VAL A 130 14.28 -12.23 3.43
CA VAL A 130 15.75 -12.29 3.37
C VAL A 130 16.32 -12.98 4.61
N SER A 131 15.87 -12.59 5.81
CA SER A 131 16.35 -13.16 7.08
C SER A 131 15.97 -14.63 7.22
N MET A 132 14.77 -15.00 6.75
CA MET A 132 14.36 -16.41 6.72
C MET A 132 15.17 -17.25 5.74
N MET A 133 15.52 -16.69 4.58
CA MET A 133 16.41 -17.37 3.64
C MET A 133 17.80 -17.53 4.23
N GLU A 134 18.32 -16.52 4.95
CA GLU A 134 19.61 -16.60 5.62
C GLU A 134 19.64 -17.71 6.68
N ALA A 135 18.61 -17.79 7.53
CA ALA A 135 18.46 -18.88 8.51
C ALA A 135 18.31 -20.25 7.83
N GLY A 136 17.55 -20.32 6.73
CA GLY A 136 17.38 -21.53 5.93
C GLY A 136 18.67 -22.00 5.27
N GLU A 137 19.47 -21.08 4.73
CA GLU A 137 20.78 -21.39 4.15
C GLU A 137 21.77 -21.87 5.20
N GLN A 138 21.86 -21.20 6.35
CA GLN A 138 22.76 -21.59 7.44
C GLN A 138 22.42 -22.96 8.05
N SER A 139 21.12 -23.27 8.15
CA SER A 139 20.64 -24.55 8.68
C SER A 139 20.53 -25.65 7.62
N GLY A 140 20.76 -25.34 6.35
CA GLY A 140 20.63 -26.27 5.22
C GLY A 140 19.18 -26.69 4.90
N ASN A 141 18.18 -25.96 5.40
CA ASN A 141 16.76 -26.28 5.26
C ASN A 141 16.00 -25.11 4.58
N ILE A 142 16.40 -24.75 3.37
CA ILE A 142 15.79 -23.66 2.61
C ILE A 142 14.32 -23.97 2.28
N GLU A 143 13.98 -25.23 2.06
CA GLU A 143 12.63 -25.73 1.79
C GLU A 143 11.66 -25.37 2.92
N ILE A 144 12.07 -25.59 4.18
CA ILE A 144 11.27 -25.26 5.36
C ILE A 144 11.10 -23.74 5.47
N ALA A 145 12.17 -22.98 5.20
CA ALA A 145 12.10 -21.51 5.25
C ALA A 145 11.14 -20.96 4.17
N LEU A 146 11.19 -21.49 2.95
CA LEU A 146 10.29 -21.11 1.85
C LEU A 146 8.84 -21.51 2.14
N GLU A 147 8.61 -22.69 2.73
CA GLU A 147 7.29 -23.15 3.15
C GLU A 147 6.66 -22.20 4.18
N ARG A 148 7.40 -21.86 5.24
CA ARG A 148 6.94 -20.92 6.27
C ARG A 148 6.66 -19.53 5.70
N MET A 149 7.52 -19.04 4.80
CA MET A 149 7.31 -17.74 4.16
C MET A 149 6.13 -17.75 3.18
N ALA A 150 5.90 -18.85 2.48
CA ALA A 150 4.74 -19.04 1.63
C ALA A 150 3.43 -18.99 2.43
N GLU A 151 3.38 -19.65 3.59
CA GLU A 151 2.24 -19.60 4.51
C GLU A 151 2.06 -18.20 5.10
N HIS A 152 3.14 -17.57 5.57
CA HIS A 152 3.12 -16.22 6.12
C HIS A 152 2.51 -15.21 5.12
N PHE A 153 3.04 -15.18 3.89
CA PHE A 153 2.55 -14.25 2.86
C PHE A 153 1.14 -14.61 2.37
N GLU A 154 0.74 -15.88 2.39
CA GLU A 154 -0.64 -16.25 2.08
C GLU A 154 -1.61 -15.67 3.13
N LYS A 155 -1.33 -15.88 4.42
CA LYS A 155 -2.17 -15.37 5.51
C LYS A 155 -2.22 -13.84 5.52
N ASP A 156 -1.08 -13.16 5.41
CA ASP A 156 -1.04 -11.69 5.33
C ASP A 156 -1.77 -11.17 4.07
N GLY A 157 -1.64 -11.89 2.95
CA GLY A 157 -2.36 -11.61 1.71
C GLY A 157 -3.87 -11.75 1.86
N ARG A 158 -4.36 -12.81 2.53
CA ARG A 158 -5.78 -13.04 2.80
C ARG A 158 -6.36 -11.93 3.68
N ALA A 159 -5.70 -11.58 4.78
CA ALA A 159 -6.12 -10.50 5.66
C ALA A 159 -6.23 -9.16 4.92
N LYS A 160 -5.20 -8.79 4.14
CA LYS A 160 -5.21 -7.57 3.30
C LYS A 160 -6.30 -7.61 2.22
N ALA A 161 -6.52 -8.78 1.61
CA ALA A 161 -7.56 -8.94 0.60
C ALA A 161 -8.97 -8.82 1.20
N ALA A 162 -9.20 -9.38 2.39
CA ALA A 162 -10.45 -9.25 3.12
C ALA A 162 -10.75 -7.77 3.41
N LEU A 163 -9.77 -7.03 3.96
CA LEU A 163 -9.88 -5.59 4.20
C LEU A 163 -10.14 -4.80 2.91
N LYS A 164 -9.47 -5.14 1.81
CA LYS A 164 -9.67 -4.45 0.53
C LYS A 164 -11.06 -4.72 -0.05
N LYS A 165 -11.53 -5.96 -0.01
CA LYS A 165 -12.88 -6.34 -0.46
C LYS A 165 -13.94 -5.65 0.39
N ALA A 166 -13.72 -5.60 1.70
CA ALA A 166 -14.59 -4.92 2.65
C ALA A 166 -14.82 -3.44 2.32
N MET A 167 -13.75 -2.74 1.98
CA MET A 167 -13.79 -1.30 1.67
C MET A 167 -14.40 -0.99 0.30
N MET A 168 -14.52 -1.99 -0.60
CA MET A 168 -14.96 -1.76 -1.97
C MET A 168 -16.41 -1.29 -2.05
N TYR A 169 -17.31 -1.93 -1.30
CA TYR A 169 -18.74 -1.59 -1.31
C TYR A 169 -19.00 -0.15 -0.82
N PRO A 170 -18.50 0.28 0.36
CA PRO A 170 -18.64 1.67 0.81
C PRO A 170 -18.08 2.71 -0.17
N ILE A 171 -16.94 2.42 -0.80
CA ILE A 171 -16.32 3.34 -1.77
C ILE A 171 -17.19 3.51 -3.00
N ILE A 172 -17.69 2.41 -3.58
CA ILE A 172 -18.55 2.46 -4.78
C ILE A 172 -19.85 3.22 -4.46
N LEU A 173 -20.52 2.87 -3.35
CA LEU A 173 -21.77 3.51 -2.95
C LEU A 173 -21.57 5.00 -2.66
N GLY A 174 -20.46 5.36 -2.00
CA GLY A 174 -20.09 6.77 -1.76
C GLY A 174 -19.84 7.54 -3.05
N ILE A 175 -19.15 6.96 -4.03
CA ILE A 175 -18.92 7.58 -5.35
C ILE A 175 -20.25 7.83 -6.06
N VAL A 176 -21.15 6.84 -6.08
CA VAL A 176 -22.49 6.99 -6.68
C VAL A 176 -23.30 8.06 -5.98
N ALA A 177 -23.30 8.07 -4.64
CA ALA A 177 -24.00 9.08 -3.84
C ALA A 177 -23.52 10.51 -4.14
N ILE A 178 -22.20 10.70 -4.18
CA ILE A 178 -21.58 12.00 -4.51
C ILE A 178 -21.91 12.39 -5.95
N ALA A 179 -21.84 11.45 -6.90
CA ALA A 179 -22.17 11.72 -8.30
C ALA A 179 -23.63 12.17 -8.47
N VAL A 180 -24.58 11.49 -7.83
CA VAL A 180 -26.00 11.88 -7.82
C VAL A 180 -26.16 13.27 -7.21
N LEU A 181 -25.54 13.54 -6.06
CA LEU A 181 -25.60 14.85 -5.41
C LEU A 181 -25.07 15.95 -6.33
N VAL A 182 -23.93 15.74 -6.98
CA VAL A 182 -23.33 16.71 -7.91
C VAL A 182 -24.24 16.94 -9.11
N ILE A 183 -24.79 15.90 -9.73
CA ILE A 183 -25.72 16.04 -10.87
C ILE A 183 -26.96 16.83 -10.43
N MET A 184 -27.52 16.53 -9.26
CA MET A 184 -28.68 17.24 -8.74
C MET A 184 -28.39 18.72 -8.56
N VAL A 185 -27.30 19.06 -7.87
CA VAL A 185 -26.92 20.45 -7.61
C VAL A 185 -26.56 21.17 -8.91
N VAL A 186 -25.79 20.54 -9.80
CA VAL A 186 -25.26 21.17 -11.01
C VAL A 186 -26.26 21.18 -12.15
N ALA A 187 -27.24 20.29 -12.27
CA ALA A 187 -28.16 20.27 -13.41
C ALA A 187 -29.62 20.56 -13.03
N VAL A 188 -30.10 19.95 -11.95
CA VAL A 188 -31.53 19.96 -11.61
C VAL A 188 -31.93 21.27 -10.92
N ILE A 189 -31.21 21.67 -9.88
CA ILE A 189 -31.56 22.87 -9.08
C ILE A 189 -31.60 24.15 -9.94
N PRO A 190 -30.63 24.43 -10.84
CA PRO A 190 -30.66 25.64 -11.66
C PRO A 190 -31.83 25.67 -12.64
N SER A 191 -32.23 24.51 -13.17
CA SER A 191 -33.41 24.40 -14.05
C SER A 191 -34.70 24.83 -13.33
N PHE A 192 -34.82 24.51 -12.04
CA PHE A 192 -35.93 25.03 -11.23
C PHE A 192 -35.78 26.54 -11.00
N SER A 193 -34.59 27.04 -10.71
CA SER A 193 -34.37 28.47 -10.50
C SER A 193 -34.79 29.34 -11.69
N SER A 194 -34.53 28.91 -12.93
CA SER A 194 -34.99 29.63 -14.12
C SER A 194 -36.51 29.69 -14.18
N MET A 195 -37.21 28.60 -13.84
CA MET A 195 -38.68 28.58 -13.79
C MET A 195 -39.24 29.53 -12.72
N PHE A 196 -38.55 29.68 -11.58
CA PHE A 196 -38.98 30.59 -10.50
C PHE A 196 -38.71 32.07 -10.79
N ALA A 197 -37.64 32.37 -11.52
CA ALA A 197 -37.32 33.74 -11.94
C ALA A 197 -38.43 34.33 -12.83
N ASP A 198 -39.06 33.49 -13.65
CA ASP A 198 -40.16 33.90 -14.54
C ASP A 198 -41.48 34.20 -13.80
N MET A 199 -41.60 33.80 -12.53
CA MET A 199 -42.82 33.92 -11.73
C MET A 199 -42.74 35.01 -10.63
N ASP A 200 -41.67 35.81 -10.59
CA ASP A 200 -41.37 36.82 -9.55
C ASP A 200 -41.48 36.28 -8.10
N ALA A 201 -41.31 34.97 -7.92
CA ALA A 201 -41.47 34.29 -6.65
C ALA A 201 -40.14 34.23 -5.90
N LYS A 202 -40.14 34.63 -4.62
CA LYS A 202 -38.93 34.55 -3.78
C LYS A 202 -38.59 33.10 -3.45
N LEU A 203 -37.43 32.64 -3.91
CA LEU A 203 -36.91 31.31 -3.58
C LEU A 203 -36.63 31.16 -2.07
N PRO A 204 -37.01 30.03 -1.45
CA PRO A 204 -36.67 29.69 -0.07
C PRO A 204 -35.17 29.72 0.19
N GLY A 205 -34.78 30.02 1.44
CA GLY A 205 -33.36 30.18 1.83
C GLY A 205 -32.50 28.94 1.56
N ILE A 206 -33.03 27.73 1.78
CA ILE A 206 -32.33 26.46 1.51
C ILE A 206 -32.04 26.31 0.01
N THR A 207 -33.02 26.56 -0.86
CA THR A 207 -32.84 26.50 -2.31
C THR A 207 -31.86 27.55 -2.83
N ARG A 208 -31.89 28.77 -2.26
CA ARG A 208 -30.95 29.83 -2.62
C ARG A 208 -29.50 29.48 -2.22
N GLY A 209 -29.33 28.88 -1.04
CA GLY A 209 -28.03 28.34 -0.61
C GLY A 209 -27.52 27.26 -1.56
N LEU A 210 -28.39 26.33 -1.97
CA LEU A 210 -28.04 25.26 -2.91
C LEU A 210 -27.74 25.78 -4.32
N LEU A 211 -28.42 26.84 -4.77
CA LEU A 211 -28.10 27.54 -6.02
C LEU A 211 -26.73 28.20 -5.95
N SER A 212 -26.42 28.91 -4.86
CA SER A 212 -25.09 29.50 -4.68
C SER A 212 -23.97 28.44 -4.65
N LEU A 213 -24.25 27.27 -4.06
CA LEU A 213 -23.35 26.13 -4.10
C LEU A 213 -23.23 25.56 -5.52
N SER A 214 -24.32 25.50 -6.28
CA SER A 214 -24.32 25.09 -7.69
C SER A 214 -23.48 26.02 -8.56
N ASP A 215 -23.67 27.33 -8.42
CA ASP A 215 -22.92 28.33 -9.16
C ASP A 215 -21.44 28.30 -8.77
N PHE A 216 -21.13 28.07 -7.49
CA PHE A 216 -19.76 27.86 -7.04
C PHE A 216 -19.13 26.60 -7.66
N ILE A 217 -19.86 25.48 -7.65
CA ILE A 217 -19.37 24.23 -8.25
C ILE A 217 -19.19 24.41 -9.76
N ARG A 218 -20.16 24.97 -10.49
CA ARG A 218 -20.07 25.19 -11.95
C ARG A 218 -18.94 26.17 -12.31
N GLY A 219 -18.84 27.30 -11.61
CA GLY A 219 -17.88 28.36 -11.90
C GLY A 219 -16.46 28.08 -11.44
N TYR A 220 -16.29 27.28 -10.38
CA TYR A 220 -15.01 27.03 -9.73
C TYR A 220 -14.69 25.54 -9.54
N TRP A 221 -15.27 24.63 -10.34
CA TRP A 221 -15.00 23.19 -10.26
C TRP A 221 -13.50 22.86 -10.32
N TYR A 222 -12.73 23.59 -11.13
CA TYR A 222 -11.28 23.44 -11.24
C TYR A 222 -10.55 23.84 -9.96
N ILE A 223 -11.04 24.86 -9.23
CA ILE A 223 -10.52 25.24 -7.90
C ILE A 223 -10.85 24.15 -6.88
N ILE A 224 -12.07 23.59 -6.91
CA ILE A 224 -12.46 22.50 -5.99
C ILE A 224 -11.53 21.29 -6.20
N ILE A 225 -11.29 20.89 -7.44
CA ILE A 225 -10.35 19.80 -7.75
C ILE A 225 -8.93 20.16 -7.30
N ALA A 226 -8.47 21.39 -7.54
CA ALA A 226 -7.15 21.84 -7.12
C ALA A 226 -7.00 21.83 -5.58
N VAL A 227 -8.03 22.25 -4.84
CA VAL A 227 -8.05 22.22 -3.36
C VAL A 227 -8.06 20.78 -2.85
N ILE A 228 -8.90 19.90 -3.41
CA ILE A 228 -8.91 18.48 -3.04
C ILE A 228 -7.54 17.86 -3.32
N ALA A 229 -6.95 18.12 -4.48
CA ALA A 229 -5.61 17.64 -4.82
C ALA A 229 -4.56 18.19 -3.86
N ALA A 230 -4.60 19.48 -3.53
CA ALA A 230 -3.69 20.11 -2.57
C ALA A 230 -3.84 19.51 -1.16
N VAL A 231 -5.06 19.26 -0.70
CA VAL A 231 -5.33 18.60 0.60
C VAL A 231 -4.81 17.17 0.59
N VAL A 232 -5.09 16.38 -0.46
CA VAL A 232 -4.61 15.00 -0.56
C VAL A 232 -3.09 14.94 -0.60
N ILE A 233 -2.44 15.81 -1.37
CA ILE A 233 -0.99 15.92 -1.44
C ILE A 233 -0.43 16.38 -0.10
N GLY A 234 -1.03 17.39 0.53
CA GLY A 234 -0.66 17.91 1.85
C GLY A 234 -0.74 16.83 2.93
N LEU A 235 -1.84 16.08 3.00
CA LEU A 235 -2.01 14.95 3.91
C LEU A 235 -1.00 13.82 3.62
N LYS A 236 -0.68 13.57 2.35
CA LYS A 236 0.32 12.57 1.95
C LYS A 236 1.74 12.99 2.34
N TYR A 237 2.09 14.27 2.25
CA TYR A 237 3.38 14.77 2.75
C TYR A 237 3.41 14.81 4.27
N PHE A 238 2.33 15.27 4.92
CA PHE A 238 2.21 15.29 6.37
C PHE A 238 2.32 13.88 6.97
N SER A 239 1.68 12.87 6.35
CA SER A 239 1.79 11.47 6.80
C SER A 239 3.18 10.85 6.66
N LYS A 240 4.13 11.52 6.00
CA LYS A 240 5.55 11.14 5.97
C LYS A 240 6.41 11.87 7.01
N THR A 241 5.90 12.93 7.62
CA THR A 241 6.59 13.61 8.73
C THR A 241 6.48 12.80 10.02
N GLU A 242 7.46 12.93 10.91
CA GLU A 242 7.46 12.22 12.20
C GLU A 242 6.18 12.49 12.98
N THR A 243 5.79 13.76 13.15
CA THR A 243 4.55 14.14 13.83
C THR A 243 3.30 13.55 13.17
N GLY A 244 3.23 13.57 11.83
CA GLY A 244 2.09 13.02 11.11
C GLY A 244 1.97 11.50 11.23
N ILE A 245 3.09 10.77 11.19
CA ILE A 245 3.13 9.32 11.41
C ILE A 245 2.50 8.98 12.76
N TYR A 246 2.91 9.65 13.84
CA TYR A 246 2.36 9.44 15.18
C TYR A 246 0.89 9.88 15.31
N PHE A 247 0.52 10.99 14.67
CA PHE A 247 -0.86 11.47 14.67
C PHE A 247 -1.81 10.43 14.05
N PHE A 248 -1.51 9.97 12.83
CA PHE A 248 -2.33 8.97 12.16
C PHE A 248 -2.29 7.61 12.86
N ALA A 249 -1.15 7.23 13.43
CA ALA A 249 -1.01 6.01 14.22
C ALA A 249 -1.95 6.03 15.44
N ARG A 250 -2.00 7.14 16.18
CA ARG A 250 -2.88 7.34 17.34
C ARG A 250 -4.34 7.44 16.95
N LEU A 251 -4.64 8.14 15.84
CA LEU A 251 -6.00 8.28 15.32
C LEU A 251 -6.61 6.92 14.98
N LYS A 252 -5.87 6.04 14.28
CA LYS A 252 -6.33 4.69 13.94
C LYS A 252 -6.66 3.83 15.16
N VAL A 253 -5.88 3.97 16.24
CA VAL A 253 -6.07 3.19 17.48
C VAL A 253 -7.25 3.72 18.31
N ARG A 254 -7.53 5.03 18.28
CA ARG A 254 -8.59 5.66 19.08
C ARG A 254 -9.95 5.71 18.40
N MET A 255 -9.99 5.59 17.08
CA MET A 255 -11.24 5.68 16.32
C MET A 255 -12.18 4.52 16.69
N PRO A 256 -13.47 4.78 16.99
CA PRO A 256 -14.44 3.71 17.26
C PRO A 256 -14.55 2.75 16.07
N ALA A 257 -14.78 1.47 16.36
CA ALA A 257 -14.72 0.34 15.42
C ALA A 257 -13.32 0.04 14.83
N PHE A 258 -12.62 1.04 14.28
CA PHE A 258 -11.28 0.88 13.68
C PHE A 258 -10.16 0.64 14.69
N GLY A 259 -10.30 1.12 15.93
CA GLY A 259 -9.33 0.93 16.99
C GLY A 259 -9.17 -0.53 17.38
N ASN A 260 -10.30 -1.24 17.57
CA ASN A 260 -10.29 -2.67 17.86
C ASN A 260 -9.66 -3.47 16.71
N LEU A 261 -10.08 -3.17 15.46
CA LEU A 261 -9.49 -3.76 14.27
C LEU A 261 -7.97 -3.52 14.19
N THR A 262 -7.50 -2.31 14.48
CA THR A 262 -6.08 -1.96 14.46
C THR A 262 -5.30 -2.76 15.51
N LYS A 263 -5.80 -2.87 16.74
CA LYS A 263 -5.15 -3.64 17.81
C LYS A 263 -5.09 -5.14 17.47
N LYS A 264 -6.18 -5.72 17.00
CA LYS A 264 -6.25 -7.14 16.60
C LYS A 264 -5.34 -7.44 15.40
N THR A 265 -5.30 -6.55 14.41
CA THR A 265 -4.41 -6.70 13.23
C THR A 265 -2.94 -6.63 13.64
N ALA A 266 -2.58 -5.70 14.54
CA ALA A 266 -1.23 -5.61 15.06
C ALA A 266 -0.85 -6.83 15.90
N ALA A 267 -1.77 -7.35 16.72
CA ALA A 267 -1.57 -8.57 17.50
C ALA A 267 -1.37 -9.80 16.61
N ALA A 268 -2.21 -9.99 15.59
CA ALA A 268 -2.08 -11.07 14.62
C ALA A 268 -0.71 -11.03 13.92
N ARG A 269 -0.32 -9.85 13.41
CA ARG A 269 0.97 -9.70 12.72
C ARG A 269 2.16 -9.89 13.65
N PHE A 270 2.11 -9.34 14.86
CA PHE A 270 3.15 -9.53 15.87
C PHE A 270 3.33 -11.02 16.16
N ALA A 271 2.26 -11.69 16.57
CA ALA A 271 2.29 -13.10 16.96
C ALA A 271 2.75 -13.99 15.80
N ARG A 272 2.21 -13.78 14.59
CA ARG A 272 2.58 -14.55 13.39
C ARG A 272 4.05 -14.38 13.04
N THR A 273 4.49 -13.13 12.89
CA THR A 273 5.86 -12.82 12.47
C THR A 273 6.85 -13.34 13.50
N PHE A 274 6.60 -13.06 14.77
CA PHE A 274 7.50 -13.43 15.85
C PHE A 274 7.59 -14.95 16.02
N SER A 275 6.45 -15.65 16.00
CA SER A 275 6.41 -17.12 15.98
C SER A 275 7.18 -17.70 14.78
N THR A 276 7.01 -17.13 13.58
CA THR A 276 7.75 -17.58 12.39
C THR A 276 9.26 -17.41 12.56
N MET A 277 9.72 -16.27 13.10
CA MET A 277 11.15 -16.04 13.33
C MET A 277 11.73 -16.95 14.43
N LEU A 278 10.99 -17.18 15.52
CA LEU A 278 11.41 -18.11 16.57
C LEU A 278 11.50 -19.54 16.04
N SER A 279 10.53 -19.94 15.22
CA SER A 279 10.51 -21.27 14.60
C SER A 279 11.72 -21.55 13.72
N SER A 280 12.32 -20.51 13.11
CA SER A 280 13.55 -20.61 12.32
C SER A 280 14.83 -20.66 13.15
N GLY A 281 14.71 -20.77 14.48
CA GLY A 281 15.86 -20.86 15.38
C GLY A 281 16.56 -19.52 15.64
N MET A 282 15.93 -18.40 15.27
CA MET A 282 16.50 -17.08 15.52
C MET A 282 16.41 -16.72 17.01
N SER A 283 17.38 -15.94 17.48
CA SER A 283 17.34 -15.43 18.86
C SER A 283 16.12 -14.52 19.07
N MET A 284 15.60 -14.48 20.31
CA MET A 284 14.43 -13.66 20.65
C MET A 284 14.60 -12.19 20.27
N VAL A 285 15.79 -11.62 20.51
CA VAL A 285 16.10 -10.21 20.22
C VAL A 285 16.09 -9.94 18.72
N GLU A 286 16.68 -10.83 17.93
CA GLU A 286 16.72 -10.69 16.47
C GLU A 286 15.32 -10.84 15.85
N ALA A 287 14.57 -11.82 16.33
CA ALA A 287 13.18 -12.05 15.96
C ALA A 287 12.27 -10.84 16.28
N LEU A 288 12.48 -10.17 17.43
CA LEU A 288 11.76 -8.95 17.79
C LEU A 288 12.13 -7.77 16.87
N ASN A 289 13.41 -7.58 16.54
CA ASN A 289 13.86 -6.51 15.63
C ASN A 289 13.23 -6.66 14.23
N ILE A 290 13.19 -7.87 13.69
CA ILE A 290 12.55 -8.15 12.41
C ILE A 290 11.04 -7.93 12.51
N THR A 291 10.42 -8.40 13.60
CA THR A 291 8.98 -8.23 13.85
C THR A 291 8.59 -6.75 13.95
N ALA A 292 9.40 -5.91 14.61
CA ALA A 292 9.18 -4.46 14.64
C ALA A 292 9.15 -3.86 13.23
N GLY A 293 10.03 -4.34 12.34
CA GLY A 293 10.08 -3.94 10.93
C GLY A 293 8.81 -4.27 10.13
N THR A 294 8.01 -5.24 10.55
CA THR A 294 6.77 -5.63 9.85
C THR A 294 5.52 -4.91 10.37
N MET A 295 5.61 -4.17 11.48
CA MET A 295 4.46 -3.46 12.06
C MET A 295 4.02 -2.28 11.19
N ASP A 296 2.73 -2.26 10.80
CA ASP A 296 2.16 -1.20 9.94
C ASP A 296 1.91 0.12 10.71
N ASN A 297 1.68 0.05 12.02
CA ASN A 297 1.38 1.20 12.86
C ASN A 297 2.59 1.52 13.75
N GLN A 298 3.07 2.77 13.66
CA GLN A 298 4.30 3.22 14.32
C GLN A 298 4.26 3.01 15.85
N LEU A 299 3.11 3.16 16.51
CA LEU A 299 3.01 2.96 17.95
C LEU A 299 3.32 1.51 18.35
N PHE A 300 2.89 0.53 17.56
CA PHE A 300 3.20 -0.88 17.81
C PHE A 300 4.66 -1.19 17.45
N LYS A 301 5.16 -0.60 16.36
CA LYS A 301 6.58 -0.72 15.96
C LYS A 301 7.51 -0.28 17.10
N ASP A 302 7.25 0.87 17.70
CA ASP A 302 8.08 1.41 18.77
C ASP A 302 8.04 0.53 20.01
N VAL A 303 6.85 0.01 20.36
CA VAL A 303 6.71 -0.92 21.50
C VAL A 303 7.49 -2.22 21.25
N VAL A 304 7.38 -2.81 20.06
CA VAL A 304 8.10 -4.06 19.74
C VAL A 304 9.62 -3.80 19.66
N SER A 305 10.04 -2.63 19.17
CA SER A 305 11.44 -2.22 19.17
C SER A 305 11.98 -2.03 20.59
N ASP A 306 11.20 -1.40 21.49
CA ASP A 306 11.57 -1.27 22.91
C ASP A 306 11.63 -2.65 23.58
N CYS A 307 10.71 -3.56 23.26
CA CYS A 307 10.77 -4.95 23.74
C CYS A 307 12.10 -5.61 23.40
N ALA A 308 12.62 -5.46 22.17
CA ALA A 308 13.92 -6.00 21.78
C ALA A 308 15.06 -5.47 22.68
N VAL A 309 15.06 -4.16 22.97
CA VAL A 309 16.06 -3.50 23.82
C VAL A 309 15.94 -3.97 25.28
N GLN A 310 14.73 -4.13 25.80
CA GLN A 310 14.48 -4.56 27.18
C GLN A 310 14.85 -6.04 27.38
N VAL A 311 14.48 -6.91 26.44
CA VAL A 311 14.85 -8.33 26.46
C VAL A 311 16.37 -8.51 26.39
N GLN A 312 17.06 -7.70 25.58
CA GLN A 312 18.53 -7.69 25.54
C GLN A 312 19.16 -7.34 26.91
N ARG A 313 18.44 -6.60 27.75
CA ARG A 313 18.85 -6.24 29.13
C ARG A 313 18.38 -7.26 30.18
N GLY A 314 17.76 -8.37 29.77
CA GLY A 314 17.26 -9.42 30.66
C GLY A 314 15.90 -9.14 31.28
N VAL A 315 15.17 -8.13 30.80
CA VAL A 315 13.78 -7.89 31.24
C VAL A 315 12.85 -8.87 30.52
N PRO A 316 11.93 -9.56 31.22
CA PRO A 316 10.98 -10.46 30.58
C PRO A 316 10.12 -9.73 29.55
N LEU A 317 9.93 -10.32 28.37
CA LEU A 317 9.19 -9.73 27.23
C LEU A 317 7.76 -9.33 27.61
N THR A 318 7.17 -10.08 28.53
CA THR A 318 5.79 -9.85 28.99
C THR A 318 5.62 -8.47 29.66
N MET A 319 6.66 -7.93 30.32
CA MET A 319 6.61 -6.63 31.00
C MET A 319 6.44 -5.43 30.06
N PRO A 320 7.31 -5.18 29.07
CA PRO A 320 7.16 -4.04 28.16
C PRO A 320 5.88 -4.14 27.31
N LEU A 321 5.46 -5.35 26.92
CA LEU A 321 4.18 -5.55 26.23
C LEU A 321 3.00 -5.10 27.09
N LYS A 322 2.96 -5.51 28.37
CA LYS A 322 1.91 -5.12 29.32
C LYS A 322 1.90 -3.62 29.60
N LYS A 323 3.07 -3.02 29.79
CA LYS A 323 3.23 -1.58 30.05
C LYS A 323 2.71 -0.70 28.90
N SER A 324 2.71 -1.21 27.67
CA SER A 324 2.29 -0.44 26.51
C SER A 324 0.77 -0.17 26.43
N GLU A 325 -0.07 -1.02 27.04
CA GLU A 325 -1.54 -0.99 26.94
C GLU A 325 -2.12 -1.05 25.50
N LEU A 326 -1.26 -1.27 24.50
CA LEU A 326 -1.66 -1.34 23.09
C LEU A 326 -2.11 -2.75 22.70
N PHE A 327 -1.42 -3.76 23.21
CA PHE A 327 -1.67 -5.16 22.89
C PHE A 327 -2.87 -5.73 23.67
N PRO A 328 -3.68 -6.60 23.06
CA PRO A 328 -4.74 -7.31 23.77
C PRO A 328 -4.19 -8.22 24.88
N PRO A 329 -4.95 -8.45 25.98
CA PRO A 329 -4.50 -9.26 27.11
C PRO A 329 -4.03 -10.68 26.73
N LEU A 330 -4.67 -11.31 25.75
CA LEU A 330 -4.32 -12.67 25.33
C LEU A 330 -2.86 -12.78 24.85
N ILE A 331 -2.35 -11.79 24.10
CA ILE A 331 -0.93 -11.76 23.69
C ILE A 331 -0.03 -11.75 24.92
N ILE A 332 -0.35 -10.91 25.90
CA ILE A 332 0.45 -10.74 27.12
C ILE A 332 0.48 -12.07 27.91
N HIS A 333 -0.68 -12.70 28.10
CA HIS A 333 -0.78 -13.96 28.85
C HIS A 333 -0.05 -15.11 28.16
N MET A 334 -0.24 -15.27 26.85
CA MET A 334 0.38 -16.36 26.10
C MET A 334 1.89 -16.16 25.95
N THR A 335 2.34 -14.90 25.86
CA THR A 335 3.76 -14.56 25.91
C THR A 335 4.36 -14.95 27.26
N GLY A 336 3.70 -14.60 28.38
CA GLY A 336 4.16 -14.98 29.71
C GLY A 336 4.24 -16.49 29.92
N ILE A 337 3.19 -17.22 29.54
CA ILE A 337 3.17 -18.69 29.62
C ILE A 337 4.27 -19.29 28.73
N GLY A 338 4.44 -18.79 27.51
CA GLY A 338 5.47 -19.27 26.59
C GLY A 338 6.89 -18.94 27.04
N GLU A 339 7.09 -17.81 27.71
CA GLU A 339 8.37 -17.37 28.27
C GLU A 339 8.77 -18.23 29.48
N GLU A 340 7.82 -18.55 30.38
CA GLU A 340 8.04 -19.42 31.54
C GLU A 340 8.22 -20.89 31.15
N SER A 341 7.45 -21.38 30.18
CA SER A 341 7.49 -22.78 29.72
C SER A 341 8.56 -23.06 28.65
N GLY A 342 9.20 -22.01 28.11
CA GLY A 342 10.12 -22.12 26.99
C GLY A 342 9.45 -22.42 25.64
N ASN A 343 8.11 -22.43 25.56
CA ASN A 343 7.34 -22.77 24.36
C ASN A 343 6.69 -21.54 23.69
N LEU A 344 7.47 -20.46 23.53
CA LEU A 344 6.98 -19.19 23.02
C LEU A 344 6.48 -19.28 21.56
N GLU A 345 7.14 -20.10 20.74
CA GLU A 345 6.79 -20.32 19.34
C GLU A 345 5.35 -20.81 19.18
N GLU A 346 4.98 -21.89 19.88
CA GLU A 346 3.66 -22.52 19.78
C GLU A 346 2.59 -21.60 20.36
N MET A 347 2.85 -20.99 21.52
CA MET A 347 1.90 -20.07 22.17
C MET A 347 1.57 -18.87 21.27
N LEU A 348 2.57 -18.29 20.62
CA LEU A 348 2.38 -17.20 19.67
C LEU A 348 1.74 -17.66 18.36
N ASN A 349 2.01 -18.87 17.87
CA ASN A 349 1.33 -19.41 16.69
C ASN A 349 -0.18 -19.57 16.94
N ASN A 350 -0.55 -20.05 18.13
CA ASN A 350 -1.94 -20.17 18.56
C ASN A 350 -2.60 -18.79 18.68
N CYS A 351 -1.91 -17.81 19.27
CA CYS A 351 -2.36 -16.42 19.25
C CYS A 351 -2.56 -15.88 17.84
N ALA A 352 -1.63 -16.16 16.92
CA ALA A 352 -1.70 -15.69 15.55
C ALA A 352 -2.95 -16.24 14.85
N ASN A 353 -3.22 -17.54 14.98
CA ASN A 353 -4.42 -18.16 14.41
C ASN A 353 -5.71 -17.55 14.99
N TYR A 354 -5.76 -17.39 16.32
CA TYR A 354 -6.90 -16.76 16.98
C TYR A 354 -7.12 -15.31 16.53
N PHE A 355 -6.06 -14.50 16.46
CA PHE A 355 -6.20 -13.11 16.04
C PHE A 355 -6.46 -12.95 14.54
N ASP A 356 -6.03 -13.89 13.69
CA ASP A 356 -6.41 -13.91 12.27
C ASP A 356 -7.95 -14.02 12.15
N GLU A 357 -8.59 -14.91 12.91
CA GLU A 357 -10.06 -15.04 12.96
C GLU A 357 -10.72 -13.78 13.55
N GLU A 358 -10.18 -13.24 14.65
CA GLU A 358 -10.71 -12.02 15.27
C GLU A 358 -10.57 -10.78 14.37
N VAL A 359 -9.57 -10.73 13.48
CA VAL A 359 -9.40 -9.69 12.46
C VAL A 359 -10.47 -9.80 11.40
N GLU A 360 -10.79 -11.01 10.93
CA GLU A 360 -11.89 -11.23 9.99
C GLU A 360 -13.23 -10.80 10.60
N ALA A 361 -13.51 -11.21 11.84
CA ALA A 361 -14.71 -10.82 12.57
C ALA A 361 -14.78 -9.30 12.81
N ALA A 362 -13.69 -8.67 13.24
CA ALA A 362 -13.65 -7.21 13.43
C ALA A 362 -13.83 -6.46 12.10
N THR A 363 -13.31 -7.00 10.99
CA THR A 363 -13.49 -6.44 9.65
C THR A 363 -14.96 -6.47 9.24
N GLN A 364 -15.68 -7.57 9.53
CA GLN A 364 -17.12 -7.67 9.31
C GLN A 364 -17.93 -6.72 10.19
N GLN A 365 -17.55 -6.56 11.46
CA GLN A 365 -18.20 -5.59 12.36
C GLN A 365 -18.05 -4.15 11.88
N VAL A 366 -16.84 -3.75 11.45
CA VAL A 366 -16.61 -2.44 10.85
C VAL A 366 -17.51 -2.25 9.62
N MET A 367 -17.63 -3.27 8.77
CA MET A 367 -18.53 -3.21 7.61
C MET A 367 -20.01 -3.04 7.99
N ALA A 368 -20.50 -3.84 8.94
CA ALA A 368 -21.89 -3.78 9.39
C ALA A 368 -22.24 -2.39 9.98
N LEU A 369 -21.28 -1.70 10.60
CA LEU A 369 -21.47 -0.34 11.09
C LEU A 369 -21.42 0.72 9.99
N MET A 370 -20.70 0.47 8.90
CA MET A 370 -20.64 1.40 7.77
C MET A 370 -21.98 1.50 7.03
N GLU A 371 -22.75 0.41 6.95
CA GLU A 371 -24.03 0.40 6.23
C GLU A 371 -25.06 1.39 6.81
N PRO A 372 -25.40 1.38 8.12
CA PRO A 372 -26.26 2.39 8.73
C PRO A 372 -25.74 3.82 8.54
N MET A 373 -24.42 4.03 8.66
CA MET A 373 -23.85 5.36 8.44
C MET A 373 -24.06 5.85 7.00
N ILE A 374 -23.85 4.99 6.01
CA ILE A 374 -24.08 5.35 4.60
C ILE A 374 -25.56 5.62 4.35
N ILE A 375 -26.47 4.82 4.93
CA ILE A 375 -27.91 5.04 4.82
C ILE A 375 -28.30 6.39 5.42
N ILE A 376 -27.79 6.74 6.60
CA ILE A 376 -28.05 8.04 7.24
C ILE A 376 -27.55 9.20 6.37
N VAL A 377 -26.35 9.08 5.81
CA VAL A 377 -25.78 10.10 4.90
C VAL A 377 -26.63 10.22 3.63
N LEU A 378 -27.03 9.10 3.03
CA LEU A 378 -27.89 9.07 1.85
C LEU A 378 -29.27 9.66 2.14
N ALA A 379 -29.89 9.29 3.25
CA ALA A 379 -31.17 9.86 3.69
C ALA A 379 -31.04 11.38 3.87
N GLY A 380 -29.96 11.86 4.49
CA GLY A 380 -29.67 13.29 4.59
C GLY A 380 -29.56 13.98 3.23
N ILE A 381 -28.83 13.39 2.27
CA ILE A 381 -28.71 13.89 0.89
C ILE A 381 -30.09 13.94 0.22
N VAL A 382 -30.87 12.87 0.32
CA VAL A 382 -32.21 12.80 -0.30
C VAL A 382 -33.15 13.82 0.34
N CYS A 383 -33.17 13.95 1.67
CA CYS A 383 -33.97 14.97 2.36
C CYS A 383 -33.59 16.39 1.93
N LEU A 384 -32.29 16.68 1.80
CA LEU A 384 -31.79 17.96 1.31
C LEU A 384 -32.24 18.22 -0.14
N ILE A 385 -32.20 17.21 -1.00
CA ILE A 385 -32.71 17.27 -2.38
C ILE A 385 -34.22 17.55 -2.39
N LEU A 386 -35.00 16.79 -1.63
CA LEU A 386 -36.45 16.95 -1.57
C LEU A 386 -36.81 18.34 -1.06
N ALA A 387 -36.16 18.83 0.00
CA ALA A 387 -36.38 20.19 0.51
C ALA A 387 -36.06 21.25 -0.55
N ALA A 388 -34.99 21.07 -1.32
CA ALA A 388 -34.60 21.99 -2.37
C ALA A 388 -35.60 22.06 -3.54
N ILE A 389 -36.30 20.96 -3.85
CA ILE A 389 -37.30 20.88 -4.92
C ILE A 389 -38.70 21.27 -4.42
N TYR A 390 -39.16 20.68 -3.31
CA TYR A 390 -40.50 20.87 -2.78
C TYR A 390 -40.70 22.27 -2.17
N GLY A 391 -39.69 22.86 -1.55
CA GLY A 391 -39.80 24.20 -0.97
C GLY A 391 -40.26 25.25 -1.99
N PRO A 392 -39.57 25.36 -3.15
CA PRO A 392 -40.01 26.22 -4.24
C PRO A 392 -41.40 25.85 -4.77
N MET A 393 -41.72 24.56 -4.97
CA MET A 393 -43.05 24.11 -5.43
C MET A 393 -44.19 24.56 -4.51
N ILE A 394 -44.02 24.43 -3.18
CA ILE A 394 -45.03 24.87 -2.20
C ILE A 394 -45.21 26.39 -2.28
N THR A 395 -44.11 27.13 -2.46
CA THR A 395 -44.15 28.58 -2.64
C THR A 395 -44.93 28.95 -3.90
N MET A 396 -44.72 28.22 -5.00
CA MET A 396 -45.45 28.38 -6.26
C MET A 396 -46.96 28.16 -6.06
N TYR A 397 -47.35 27.06 -5.41
CA TYR A 397 -48.75 26.74 -5.15
C TYR A 397 -49.43 27.81 -4.28
N ASN A 398 -48.76 28.29 -3.24
CA ASN A 398 -49.29 29.34 -2.37
C ASN A 398 -49.43 30.70 -3.07
N THR A 399 -48.56 31.02 -4.03
CA THR A 399 -48.68 32.26 -4.83
C THR A 399 -49.78 32.13 -5.88
N LEU A 400 -49.93 30.97 -6.52
CA LEU A 400 -51.01 30.69 -7.49
C LEU A 400 -52.39 30.59 -6.83
N GLY A 401 -52.50 30.05 -5.62
CA GLY A 401 -53.77 29.98 -4.88
C GLY A 401 -54.21 31.28 -4.21
N LYS A 402 -53.38 32.34 -4.28
CA LYS A 402 -53.70 33.70 -3.82
C LYS A 402 -54.04 34.67 -4.96
N MET A 403 -53.82 34.26 -6.21
CA MET A 403 -54.40 34.86 -7.41
C MET A 403 -55.73 34.18 -7.71
#